data_AF-A0A660S7X6-F1
#
_entry.id   AF-A0A660S7X6-F1
#
_cell.length_a   1.000
_cell.length_b   1.000
_cell.length_c   1.000
_cell.angle_alpha   90.00
_cell.angle_beta   90.00
_cell.angle_gamma   90.00
#
_symmetry.space_group_name_H-M   'P 1'
#
loop_
_entity.id
_entity.type
_entity.pdbx_description
1 polymer ?
#
loop_
_entity_poly.entity_id
_entity_poly.type
_entity_poly.pdbx_seq_one_letter_code
_entity_poly.pdbx_strand_id
1 'polypeptide(L)'
;MIEQYQKTVQETVIEIKNSEIYSIKKNEIVRRAVRLFHKDKIAIVASKGNVGFSSLIKEVDNNIRYGQNYDYPLPTNAIKHDSFIRKKQIFTEKEFIRFGEKLMECLRKKFPDFIFMNKIRFALVEKKIAFVNMTDLSVNYPLVDITLLFKRKNSKNIFDGVFPYLSSNMFSPEEYIEEMEKIVRAVDNPIKLRNYNIPVAFPSFDQTIIAGKIKESIIGDNYQKGTSLFNNLLGKKVFNEKLTIHDISYLPEKNLFYAFDDESFIRKEPALEIVGNGILNNLIYDRRTAAMYEKTPTGNGLKPDYNKFPQTMANSFIFSDDEKIETPGKAIIPVIMGGGSVDDGGNFAIPVQFSLLMENGEIKAMLPQLLLSGNIFKMLGENYMGTDNKYFSKMSLNPYLYTRVNVKRIY
;
A
#
# COMPACT_ATOMS: atom_id res chain seq x y z
N MET A 1 -31.73 4.09 -6.32
CA MET A 1 -31.01 3.19 -5.40
C MET A 1 -30.21 4.05 -4.41
N ILE A 2 -30.10 3.62 -3.16
CA ILE A 2 -29.36 4.34 -2.11
C ILE A 2 -28.23 3.44 -1.61
N GLU A 3 -27.02 3.97 -1.57
CA GLU A 3 -25.88 3.37 -0.88
C GLU A 3 -25.60 4.12 0.42
N GLN A 4 -25.51 3.39 1.53
CA GLN A 4 -25.08 3.85 2.83
C GLN A 4 -23.67 3.33 3.10
N TYR A 5 -22.77 4.23 3.44
CA TYR A 5 -21.39 3.90 3.79
C TYR A 5 -21.12 4.37 5.21
N GLN A 6 -20.50 3.51 6.01
CA GLN A 6 -19.94 3.87 7.31
C GLN A 6 -18.52 3.34 7.45
N LYS A 7 -17.62 4.17 7.97
CA LYS A 7 -16.31 3.74 8.46
C LYS A 7 -16.15 4.21 9.89
N THR A 8 -15.95 3.25 10.79
CA THR A 8 -15.62 3.49 12.20
C THR A 8 -14.18 3.07 12.43
N VAL A 9 -13.40 3.96 13.03
CA VAL A 9 -12.00 3.69 13.41
C VAL A 9 -11.86 3.94 14.90
N GLN A 10 -11.58 2.88 15.64
CA GLN A 10 -11.19 2.96 17.05
C GLN A 10 -9.69 2.83 17.12
N GLU A 11 -8.99 3.85 17.59
CA GLU A 11 -7.53 3.88 17.55
C GLU A 11 -6.91 4.31 18.87
N THR A 12 -5.73 3.72 19.12
CA THR A 12 -4.79 4.14 20.16
C THR A 12 -3.52 4.62 19.48
N VAL A 13 -3.11 5.85 19.78
CA VAL A 13 -1.90 6.48 19.24
C VAL A 13 -0.96 6.79 20.40
N ILE A 14 0.25 6.25 20.34
CA ILE A 14 1.32 6.53 21.30
C ILE A 14 2.29 7.48 20.59
N GLU A 15 2.35 8.71 21.07
CA GLU A 15 3.30 9.71 20.60
C GLU A 15 4.59 9.60 21.41
N ILE A 16 5.72 9.60 20.72
CA ILE A 16 7.05 9.39 21.30
C ILE A 16 7.88 10.65 21.02
N LYS A 17 8.50 11.19 22.07
CA LYS A 17 9.44 12.32 21.99
C LYS A 17 10.64 12.03 22.87
N ASN A 18 11.84 12.30 22.36
CA ASN A 18 13.09 12.12 23.09
C ASN A 18 13.24 10.71 23.72
N SER A 19 12.85 9.67 22.98
CA SER A 19 12.84 8.28 23.44
C SER A 19 11.93 8.00 24.64
N GLU A 20 10.95 8.87 24.91
CA GLU A 20 9.93 8.69 25.93
C GLU A 20 8.52 8.75 25.34
N ILE A 21 7.59 8.04 25.96
CA ILE A 21 6.17 8.18 25.64
C ILE A 21 5.72 9.56 26.11
N TYR A 22 5.34 10.40 25.16
CA TYR A 22 4.88 11.76 25.41
C TYR A 22 3.38 11.83 25.65
N SER A 23 2.60 11.08 24.87
CA SER A 23 1.14 11.03 25.04
C SER A 23 0.56 9.72 24.53
N ILE A 24 -0.56 9.32 25.12
CA ILE A 24 -1.40 8.21 24.64
C ILE A 24 -2.77 8.79 24.35
N LYS A 25 -3.18 8.78 23.08
CA LYS A 25 -4.47 9.31 22.62
C LYS A 25 -5.36 8.16 22.19
N LYS A 26 -6.63 8.24 22.57
CA LYS A 26 -7.67 7.30 22.17
C LYS A 26 -8.72 8.06 21.39
N ASN A 27 -8.99 7.63 20.17
CA ASN A 27 -9.96 8.27 19.32
C ASN A 27 -10.96 7.25 18.79
N GLU A 28 -12.23 7.64 18.73
CA GLU A 28 -13.22 7.00 17.90
C GLU A 28 -13.62 7.96 16.77
N ILE A 29 -13.38 7.54 15.53
CA ILE A 29 -13.66 8.34 14.35
C ILE A 29 -14.75 7.63 13.56
N VAL A 30 -15.94 8.24 13.54
CA VAL A 30 -17.06 7.79 12.70
C VAL A 30 -17.16 8.69 11.48
N ARG A 31 -17.26 8.06 10.30
CA ARG A 31 -17.49 8.73 9.02
C ARG A 31 -18.63 8.04 8.30
N ARG A 32 -19.60 8.83 7.82
CA ARG A 32 -20.74 8.32 7.05
C ARG A 32 -20.85 9.03 5.73
N ALA A 33 -21.33 8.33 4.73
CA ALA A 33 -21.74 8.91 3.46
C ALA A 33 -22.98 8.21 2.93
N VAL A 34 -23.81 8.96 2.20
CA VAL A 34 -24.93 8.43 1.43
C VAL A 34 -24.71 8.81 -0.03
N ARG A 35 -24.79 7.82 -0.91
CA ARG A 35 -24.82 8.03 -2.37
C ARG A 35 -26.20 7.69 -2.88
N LEU A 36 -26.82 8.64 -3.58
CA LEU A 36 -28.13 8.44 -4.22
C LEU A 36 -27.93 8.31 -5.72
N PHE A 37 -28.37 7.19 -6.26
CA PHE A 37 -28.45 6.91 -7.68
C PHE A 37 -29.91 7.08 -8.12
N HIS A 38 -30.20 8.09 -8.94
CA HIS A 38 -31.54 8.43 -9.39
C HIS A 38 -31.52 8.79 -10.88
N LYS A 39 -32.20 7.99 -11.69
CA LYS A 39 -32.18 8.11 -13.16
C LYS A 39 -30.74 8.09 -13.69
N ASP A 40 -30.35 9.12 -14.42
CA ASP A 40 -29.05 9.41 -15.03
C ASP A 40 -28.08 10.12 -14.08
N LYS A 41 -28.36 10.21 -12.77
CA LYS A 41 -27.54 10.98 -11.83
C LYS A 41 -27.10 10.21 -10.60
N ILE A 42 -25.92 10.59 -10.11
CA ILE A 42 -25.39 10.22 -8.81
C ILE A 42 -25.04 11.47 -7.99
N ALA A 43 -25.48 11.50 -6.74
CA ALA A 43 -25.12 12.53 -5.76
C ALA A 43 -24.57 11.88 -4.49
N ILE A 44 -23.76 12.65 -3.74
CA ILE A 44 -23.17 12.21 -2.47
C ILE A 44 -23.30 13.29 -1.40
N VAL A 45 -23.65 12.87 -0.19
CA VAL A 45 -23.53 13.67 1.03
C VAL A 45 -22.72 12.86 2.04
N ALA A 46 -21.81 13.52 2.75
CA ALA A 46 -20.92 12.86 3.69
C ALA A 46 -20.75 13.69 4.97
N SER A 47 -20.57 13.01 6.10
CA SER A 47 -20.43 13.64 7.41
C SER A 47 -19.32 13.00 8.23
N LYS A 48 -18.69 13.80 9.09
CA LYS A 48 -17.88 13.33 10.21
C LYS A 48 -18.76 13.24 11.45
N GLY A 49 -18.56 12.22 12.28
CA GLY A 49 -19.36 11.96 13.47
C GLY A 49 -20.62 11.12 13.19
N ASN A 50 -21.45 10.98 14.21
CA ASN A 50 -22.57 10.04 14.24
C ASN A 50 -23.88 10.65 13.70
N VAL A 51 -23.83 11.29 12.53
CA VAL A 51 -25.04 11.84 11.87
C VAL A 51 -25.90 10.70 11.34
N GLY A 52 -27.21 10.70 11.64
CA GLY A 52 -28.11 9.63 11.22
C GLY A 52 -28.31 9.56 9.70
N PHE A 53 -28.34 8.34 9.14
CA PHE A 53 -28.53 8.12 7.70
C PHE A 53 -29.80 8.77 7.15
N SER A 54 -30.90 8.81 7.92
CA SER A 54 -32.14 9.46 7.50
C SER A 54 -31.97 10.96 7.19
N SER A 55 -31.08 11.65 7.90
CA SER A 55 -30.76 13.06 7.62
C SER A 55 -29.95 13.19 6.34
N LEU A 56 -28.92 12.35 6.18
CA LEU A 56 -28.06 12.34 4.99
C LEU A 56 -28.85 11.96 3.72
N ILE A 57 -29.82 11.05 3.83
CA ILE A 57 -30.71 10.67 2.73
C ILE A 57 -31.58 11.86 2.28
N LYS A 58 -32.18 12.60 3.23
CA LYS A 58 -32.96 13.80 2.89
C LYS A 58 -32.09 14.85 2.22
N GLU A 59 -30.86 15.04 2.70
CA GLU A 59 -29.94 16.02 2.14
C GLU A 59 -29.48 15.64 0.73
N VAL A 60 -29.11 14.38 0.48
CA VAL A 60 -28.67 13.95 -0.85
C VAL A 60 -29.82 13.97 -1.86
N ASP A 61 -31.05 13.70 -1.44
CA ASP A 61 -32.25 13.81 -2.27
C ASP A 61 -32.49 15.27 -2.72
N ASN A 62 -32.41 16.23 -1.80
CA ASN A 62 -32.49 17.65 -2.12
C ASN A 62 -31.39 18.12 -3.10
N ASN A 63 -30.23 17.47 -3.05
CA ASN A 63 -29.04 17.82 -3.84
C ASN A 63 -28.93 17.05 -5.16
N ILE A 64 -29.81 16.09 -5.45
CA ILE A 64 -29.68 15.20 -6.63
C ILE A 64 -29.64 15.97 -7.96
N ARG A 65 -30.28 17.13 -8.03
CA ARG A 65 -30.25 18.01 -9.21
C ARG A 65 -28.85 18.48 -9.57
N TYR A 66 -27.96 18.60 -8.58
CA TYR A 66 -26.54 18.96 -8.74
C TYR A 66 -25.62 17.74 -8.89
N GLY A 67 -26.19 16.52 -8.91
CA GLY A 67 -25.44 15.28 -9.07
C GLY A 67 -24.72 15.19 -10.43
N GLN A 68 -23.70 14.34 -10.47
CA GLN A 68 -22.96 14.01 -11.68
C GLN A 68 -23.75 13.02 -12.53
N ASN A 69 -23.56 13.05 -13.85
CA ASN A 69 -24.18 12.06 -14.73
C ASN A 69 -23.66 10.64 -14.42
N TYR A 70 -24.56 9.67 -14.37
CA TYR A 70 -24.31 8.27 -14.10
C TYR A 70 -25.33 7.42 -14.89
N ASP A 71 -24.96 7.07 -16.12
CA ASP A 71 -25.78 6.26 -17.04
C ASP A 71 -25.35 4.79 -17.04
N TYR A 72 -24.71 4.35 -15.96
CA TYR A 72 -24.08 3.04 -15.89
C TYR A 72 -24.96 2.06 -15.11
N PRO A 73 -24.90 0.75 -15.41
CA PRO A 73 -25.68 -0.25 -14.70
C PRO A 73 -25.48 -0.14 -13.19
N LEU A 74 -26.54 -0.36 -12.42
CA LEU A 74 -26.44 -0.47 -10.96
C LEU A 74 -25.97 -1.88 -10.59
N PRO A 75 -25.44 -2.11 -9.37
CA PRO A 75 -25.15 -3.46 -8.90
C PRO A 75 -26.40 -4.34 -9.01
N THR A 76 -26.33 -5.42 -9.78
CA THR A 76 -27.45 -6.38 -9.96
C THR A 76 -27.30 -7.63 -9.08
N ASN A 77 -26.09 -7.91 -8.61
CA ASN A 77 -25.81 -9.07 -7.77
C ASN A 77 -26.12 -8.72 -6.31
N ALA A 78 -27.24 -9.23 -5.80
CA ALA A 78 -27.61 -9.08 -4.40
C ALA A 78 -26.80 -10.06 -3.53
N ILE A 79 -25.74 -9.58 -2.89
CA ILE A 79 -25.18 -10.29 -1.73
C ILE A 79 -26.08 -9.93 -0.55
N LYS A 80 -27.00 -10.83 -0.16
CA LYS A 80 -28.05 -10.48 0.82
C LYS A 80 -27.51 -9.99 2.16
N HIS A 81 -26.46 -10.62 2.67
CA HIS A 81 -25.72 -10.19 3.86
C HIS A 81 -24.41 -10.97 3.94
N ASP A 82 -23.29 -10.29 4.18
CA ASP A 82 -22.04 -10.98 4.52
C ASP A 82 -21.18 -10.14 5.49
N SER A 83 -20.50 -10.83 6.40
CA SER A 83 -19.64 -10.22 7.40
C SER A 83 -18.27 -10.87 7.38
N PHE A 84 -17.29 -10.10 6.91
CA PHE A 84 -15.90 -10.53 6.87
C PHE A 84 -15.21 -10.06 8.15
N ILE A 85 -14.94 -10.99 9.07
CA ILE A 85 -14.12 -10.69 10.26
C ILE A 85 -12.70 -11.16 9.97
N ARG A 86 -11.73 -10.24 9.91
CA ARG A 86 -10.32 -10.63 9.98
C ARG A 86 -9.99 -10.99 11.43
N LYS A 87 -10.14 -12.27 11.75
CA LYS A 87 -10.18 -12.83 13.12
C LYS A 87 -8.91 -12.67 13.97
N LYS A 88 -7.79 -12.19 13.45
CA LYS A 88 -6.58 -12.04 14.27
C LYS A 88 -6.55 -10.67 14.94
N GLN A 89 -7.09 -10.60 16.16
CA GLN A 89 -6.82 -9.46 17.03
C GLN A 89 -5.31 -9.43 17.30
N ILE A 90 -4.60 -8.47 16.68
CA ILE A 90 -3.14 -8.31 16.84
C ILE A 90 -2.83 -7.83 18.26
N PHE A 91 -3.61 -6.87 18.74
CA PHE A 91 -3.51 -6.31 20.08
C PHE A 91 -4.90 -6.05 20.66
N THR A 92 -5.02 -6.18 21.97
CA THR A 92 -5.92 -5.35 22.77
C THR A 92 -5.29 -3.97 23.00
N GLU A 93 -6.11 -3.00 23.37
CA GLU A 93 -5.61 -1.65 23.70
C GLU A 93 -4.48 -1.67 24.74
N LYS A 94 -4.65 -2.47 25.82
CA LYS A 94 -3.68 -2.61 26.90
C LYS A 94 -2.39 -3.27 26.42
N GLU A 95 -2.49 -4.31 25.57
CA GLU A 95 -1.31 -4.96 25.01
C GLU A 95 -0.53 -4.04 24.08
N PHE A 96 -1.20 -3.19 23.29
CA PHE A 96 -0.53 -2.21 22.44
C PHE A 96 0.23 -1.15 23.25
N ILE A 97 -0.37 -0.66 24.34
CA ILE A 97 0.30 0.28 25.26
C ILE A 97 1.53 -0.38 25.89
N ARG A 98 1.38 -1.60 26.41
CA ARG A 98 2.50 -2.36 26.99
C ARG A 98 3.60 -2.65 25.96
N PHE A 99 3.22 -2.90 24.71
CA PHE A 99 4.18 -3.03 23.62
C PHE A 99 4.95 -1.72 23.41
N GLY A 100 4.28 -0.56 23.37
CA GLY A 100 4.94 0.74 23.27
C GLY A 100 5.93 0.99 24.39
N GLU A 101 5.56 0.69 25.65
CA GLU A 101 6.43 0.81 26.82
C GLU A 101 7.67 -0.10 26.69
N LYS A 102 7.47 -1.39 26.39
CA LYS A 102 8.54 -2.37 26.20
C LYS A 102 9.46 -2.00 25.05
N LEU A 103 8.90 -1.50 23.95
CA LEU A 103 9.66 -1.03 22.79
C LEU A 103 10.58 0.11 23.21
N MET A 104 10.06 1.14 23.89
CA MET A 104 10.86 2.29 24.31
C MET A 104 11.92 1.91 25.35
N GLU A 105 11.61 1.04 26.30
CA GLU A 105 12.58 0.51 27.25
C GLU A 105 13.72 -0.23 26.53
N CYS A 106 13.39 -1.13 25.60
CA CYS A 106 14.36 -1.89 24.83
C CYS A 106 15.29 -0.96 24.03
N LEU A 107 14.73 0.01 23.32
CA LEU A 107 15.49 0.94 22.49
C LEU A 107 16.43 1.82 23.32
N ARG A 108 15.95 2.37 24.45
CA ARG A 108 16.81 3.17 25.35
C ARG A 108 17.96 2.36 25.92
N LYS A 109 17.70 1.11 26.31
CA LYS A 109 18.71 0.22 26.90
C LYS A 109 19.74 -0.22 25.87
N LYS A 110 19.31 -0.60 24.67
CA LYS A 110 20.19 -1.13 23.62
C LYS A 110 20.91 -0.05 22.83
N PHE A 111 20.30 1.12 22.67
CA PHE A 111 20.80 2.21 21.81
C PHE A 111 20.80 3.56 22.53
N PRO A 112 21.57 3.70 23.63
CA PRO A 112 21.57 4.92 24.45
C PRO A 112 22.07 6.18 23.72
N ASP A 113 22.80 6.03 22.62
CA ASP A 113 23.31 7.14 21.79
C ASP A 113 22.29 7.67 20.77
N PHE A 114 21.13 7.02 20.69
CA PHE A 114 20.05 7.38 19.77
C PHE A 114 18.84 7.99 20.50
N ILE A 115 18.16 8.85 19.76
CA ILE A 115 16.88 9.45 20.11
C ILE A 115 15.83 8.90 19.15
N PHE A 116 14.74 8.38 19.71
CA PHE A 116 13.58 7.88 18.97
C PHE A 116 12.40 8.82 19.16
N MET A 117 11.60 9.01 18.10
CA MET A 117 10.48 9.96 18.12
C MET A 117 9.40 9.62 17.11
N ASN A 118 8.35 10.46 17.09
CA ASN A 118 7.16 10.42 16.24
C ASN A 118 6.03 9.60 16.86
N LYS A 119 5.49 8.56 16.20
CA LYS A 119 4.30 7.87 16.72
C LYS A 119 4.19 6.41 16.26
N ILE A 120 3.52 5.63 17.11
CA ILE A 120 2.99 4.31 16.78
C ILE A 120 1.48 4.32 16.98
N ARG A 121 0.76 3.64 16.10
CA ARG A 121 -0.70 3.62 16.08
C ARG A 121 -1.21 2.20 15.87
N PHE A 122 -2.20 1.83 16.67
CA PHE A 122 -3.02 0.64 16.45
C PHE A 122 -4.47 1.06 16.31
N ALA A 123 -5.17 0.51 15.33
CA ALA A 123 -6.58 0.79 15.10
C ALA A 123 -7.36 -0.48 14.78
N LEU A 124 -8.60 -0.54 15.26
CA LEU A 124 -9.64 -1.44 14.76
C LEU A 124 -10.52 -0.64 13.81
N VAL A 125 -10.61 -1.10 12.56
CA VAL A 125 -11.40 -0.46 11.52
C VAL A 125 -12.59 -1.34 11.18
N GLU A 126 -13.78 -0.78 11.32
CA GLU A 126 -15.02 -1.32 10.78
C GLU A 126 -15.41 -0.50 9.55
N LYS A 127 -15.68 -1.19 8.44
CA LYS A 127 -16.24 -0.61 7.23
C LYS A 127 -17.54 -1.33 6.90
N LYS A 128 -18.60 -0.56 6.70
CA LYS A 128 -19.93 -1.05 6.32
C LYS A 128 -20.36 -0.35 5.03
N ILE A 129 -20.82 -1.14 4.07
CA ILE A 129 -21.41 -0.68 2.81
C ILE A 129 -22.74 -1.40 2.65
N ALA A 130 -23.83 -0.64 2.60
CA ALA A 130 -25.15 -1.17 2.39
C ALA A 130 -25.80 -0.50 1.19
N PHE A 131 -26.18 -1.28 0.19
CA PHE A 131 -27.13 -0.85 -0.83
C PHE A 131 -28.53 -1.22 -0.33
N VAL A 132 -29.34 -0.20 -0.01
CA VAL A 132 -30.64 -0.36 0.64
C VAL A 132 -31.50 -1.36 -0.14
N ASN A 133 -31.99 -2.39 0.56
CA ASN A 133 -32.79 -3.52 0.05
C ASN A 133 -32.07 -4.48 -0.92
N MET A 134 -30.75 -4.38 -1.11
CA MET A 134 -30.00 -5.26 -2.01
C MET A 134 -28.83 -5.96 -1.34
N THR A 135 -27.98 -5.20 -0.65
CA THR A 135 -26.70 -5.70 -0.16
C THR A 135 -26.32 -5.04 1.14
N ASP A 136 -25.80 -5.82 2.08
CA ASP A 136 -25.25 -5.36 3.35
C ASP A 136 -23.94 -6.08 3.60
N LEU A 137 -22.84 -5.34 3.48
CA LEU A 137 -21.48 -5.85 3.61
C LEU A 137 -20.79 -5.14 4.76
N SER A 138 -20.20 -5.94 5.64
CA SER A 138 -19.35 -5.42 6.71
C SER A 138 -17.99 -6.08 6.67
N VAL A 139 -16.96 -5.29 6.97
CA VAL A 139 -15.63 -5.81 7.20
C VAL A 139 -14.96 -5.15 8.39
N ASN A 140 -14.34 -6.00 9.20
CA ASN A 140 -13.59 -5.62 10.39
C ASN A 140 -12.14 -6.07 10.24
N TYR A 141 -11.20 -5.16 10.48
CA TYR A 141 -9.78 -5.45 10.37
C TYR A 141 -8.94 -4.57 11.32
N PRO A 142 -7.86 -5.13 11.90
CA PRO A 142 -6.89 -4.33 12.63
C PRO A 142 -5.98 -3.56 11.65
N LEU A 143 -5.33 -2.52 12.14
CA LEU A 143 -4.31 -1.75 11.44
C LEU A 143 -3.22 -1.38 12.43
N VAL A 144 -1.98 -1.80 12.15
CA VAL A 144 -0.77 -1.31 12.82
C VAL A 144 -0.08 -0.35 11.87
N ASP A 145 0.15 0.87 12.33
CA ASP A 145 0.73 1.98 11.59
C ASP A 145 1.82 2.60 12.47
N ILE A 146 3.07 2.29 12.15
CA ILE A 146 4.24 2.76 12.87
C ILE A 146 5.07 3.61 11.91
N THR A 147 5.38 4.82 12.35
CA THR A 147 6.41 5.64 11.73
C THR A 147 7.34 6.10 12.84
N LEU A 148 8.27 5.24 13.26
CA LEU A 148 9.23 5.60 14.29
C LEU A 148 10.48 6.19 13.66
N LEU A 149 10.78 7.45 13.96
CA LEU A 149 12.00 8.11 13.51
C LEU A 149 13.10 7.91 14.54
N PHE A 150 14.35 7.84 14.08
CA PHE A 150 15.50 7.80 14.96
C PHE A 150 16.62 8.71 14.48
N LYS A 151 17.42 9.24 15.41
CA LYS A 151 18.66 9.96 15.14
C LYS A 151 19.69 9.72 16.22
N ARG A 152 20.96 9.90 15.92
CA ARG A 152 22.01 10.03 16.93
C ARG A 152 21.83 11.33 17.70
N LYS A 153 22.19 11.32 18.98
CA LYS A 153 22.20 12.51 19.85
C LYS A 153 23.06 13.64 19.27
N ASN A 154 24.17 13.30 18.63
CA ASN A 154 25.09 14.26 18.00
C ASN A 154 24.76 14.58 16.53
N SER A 155 23.75 13.95 15.93
CA SER A 155 23.37 14.23 14.55
C SER A 155 22.69 15.59 14.43
N LYS A 156 23.12 16.36 13.42
CA LYS A 156 22.49 17.63 13.03
C LYS A 156 21.22 17.43 12.22
N ASN A 157 20.96 16.22 11.73
CA ASN A 157 19.75 15.91 10.97
C ASN A 157 18.51 15.91 11.87
N ILE A 158 17.33 16.12 11.26
CA ILE A 158 16.04 15.97 11.94
C ILE A 158 15.84 14.50 12.35
N PHE A 159 16.20 13.57 11.46
CA PHE A 159 16.28 12.13 11.71
C PHE A 159 17.42 11.54 10.87
N ASP A 160 18.02 10.44 11.31
CA ASP A 160 19.03 9.66 10.56
C ASP A 160 18.41 8.44 9.87
N GLY A 161 17.22 8.00 10.32
CA GLY A 161 16.45 6.97 9.64
C GLY A 161 15.02 6.85 10.18
N VAL A 162 14.27 5.90 9.61
CA VAL A 162 12.90 5.58 9.98
C VAL A 162 12.69 4.07 10.01
N PHE A 163 11.75 3.65 10.86
CA PHE A 163 11.15 2.33 10.88
C PHE A 163 9.69 2.48 10.46
N PRO A 164 9.40 2.42 9.14
CA PRO A 164 8.04 2.49 8.66
C PRO A 164 7.43 1.09 8.70
N TYR A 165 6.21 1.00 9.18
CA TYR A 165 5.45 -0.24 9.10
C TYR A 165 3.97 0.08 8.98
N LEU A 166 3.33 -0.49 7.96
CA LEU A 166 1.89 -0.35 7.75
C LEU A 166 1.33 -1.68 7.33
N SER A 167 0.46 -2.26 8.15
CA SER A 167 -0.12 -3.56 7.87
C SER A 167 -1.41 -3.77 8.63
N SER A 168 -2.26 -4.65 8.10
CA SER A 168 -3.60 -4.92 8.65
C SER A 168 -3.75 -6.34 9.20
N ASN A 169 -2.63 -7.06 9.37
CA ASN A 169 -2.67 -8.52 9.50
C ASN A 169 -1.39 -9.16 10.07
N MET A 170 -0.20 -8.72 9.64
CA MET A 170 1.05 -9.47 9.89
C MET A 170 2.00 -8.73 10.83
N PHE A 171 1.62 -8.42 12.07
CA PHE A 171 2.55 -7.76 13.00
C PHE A 171 3.04 -8.71 14.10
N SER A 172 4.36 -8.77 14.28
CA SER A 172 5.01 -9.38 15.44
C SER A 172 5.85 -8.31 16.17
N PRO A 173 5.56 -8.03 17.45
CA PRO A 173 6.38 -7.16 18.28
C PRO A 173 7.87 -7.54 18.30
N GLU A 174 8.14 -8.83 18.44
CA GLU A 174 9.49 -9.38 18.54
C GLU A 174 10.26 -9.22 17.22
N GLU A 175 9.66 -9.60 16.10
CA GLU A 175 10.30 -9.46 14.77
C GLU A 175 10.53 -7.99 14.42
N TYR A 176 9.57 -7.11 14.76
CA TYR A 176 9.73 -5.67 14.56
C TYR A 176 10.92 -5.11 15.34
N ILE A 177 11.07 -5.48 16.62
CA ILE A 177 12.22 -5.06 17.45
C ILE A 177 13.54 -5.60 16.86
N GLU A 178 13.59 -6.87 16.45
CA GLU A 178 14.79 -7.46 15.84
C GLU A 178 15.21 -6.75 14.55
N GLU A 179 14.25 -6.38 13.70
CA GLU A 179 14.51 -5.63 12.46
C GLU A 179 15.04 -4.24 12.74
N MET A 180 14.44 -3.54 13.70
CA MET A 180 14.95 -2.24 14.14
C MET A 180 16.39 -2.35 14.62
N GLU A 181 16.71 -3.37 15.43
CA GLU A 181 18.06 -3.58 15.94
C GLU A 181 19.07 -3.77 14.81
N LYS A 182 18.73 -4.56 13.78
CA LYS A 182 19.60 -4.76 12.61
C LYS A 182 19.89 -3.44 11.90
N ILE A 183 18.86 -2.64 11.69
CA ILE A 183 18.96 -1.36 10.99
C ILE A 183 19.73 -0.32 11.81
N VAL A 184 19.47 -0.16 13.12
CA VAL A 184 20.24 0.77 13.97
C VAL A 184 21.72 0.38 13.97
N ARG A 185 22.04 -0.91 14.11
CA ARG A 185 23.43 -1.40 14.03
C ARG A 185 24.07 -1.11 12.67
N ALA A 186 23.32 -1.20 11.59
CA ALA A 186 23.81 -0.85 10.25
C ALA A 186 24.12 0.65 10.13
N VAL A 187 23.37 1.52 10.80
CA VAL A 187 23.69 2.96 10.87
C VAL A 187 25.01 3.20 11.60
N ASP A 188 25.32 2.42 12.64
CA ASP A 188 26.60 2.46 13.38
C ASP A 188 27.80 1.90 12.63
N ASN A 189 27.59 1.28 11.49
CA ASN A 189 28.66 0.77 10.64
C ASN A 189 28.67 1.49 9.28
N PRO A 190 29.14 2.75 9.19
CA PRO A 190 29.20 3.45 7.92
C PRO A 190 30.28 2.85 7.02
N ILE A 191 29.87 2.11 5.99
CA ILE A 191 30.78 1.58 4.96
C ILE A 191 30.84 2.56 3.79
N LYS A 192 32.05 2.83 3.30
CA LYS A 192 32.26 3.52 2.02
C LYS A 192 32.22 2.53 0.87
N LEU A 193 31.04 2.36 0.28
CA LEU A 193 30.93 1.66 -1.00
C LEU A 193 31.54 2.53 -2.10
N ARG A 194 32.57 2.02 -2.80
CA ARG A 194 33.26 2.74 -3.88
C ARG A 194 32.55 2.66 -5.22
N ASN A 195 31.78 1.59 -5.44
CA ASN A 195 31.08 1.33 -6.69
C ASN A 195 29.62 0.97 -6.41
N TYR A 196 28.70 1.76 -6.96
CA TYR A 196 27.25 1.57 -6.82
C TYR A 196 26.64 0.74 -7.97
N ASN A 197 27.46 0.23 -8.91
CA ASN A 197 27.02 -0.68 -9.97
C ASN A 197 26.78 -2.11 -9.45
N ILE A 198 25.92 -2.22 -8.45
CA ILE A 198 25.45 -3.47 -7.87
C ILE A 198 23.91 -3.51 -7.96
N PRO A 199 23.29 -4.70 -7.88
CA PRO A 199 21.84 -4.82 -7.89
C PRO A 199 21.15 -3.97 -6.83
N VAL A 200 19.92 -3.54 -7.12
CA VAL A 200 19.01 -2.94 -6.17
C VAL A 200 17.98 -3.99 -5.78
N ALA A 201 17.81 -4.21 -4.47
CA ALA A 201 16.87 -5.15 -3.86
C ALA A 201 15.69 -4.38 -3.27
N PHE A 202 14.58 -4.34 -3.97
CA PHE A 202 13.38 -3.63 -3.53
C PHE A 202 12.61 -4.48 -2.50
N PRO A 203 12.47 -4.01 -1.24
CA PRO A 203 11.86 -4.80 -0.16
C PRO A 203 10.32 -4.86 -0.26
N SER A 204 9.71 -3.89 -0.92
CA SER A 204 8.25 -3.77 -1.08
C SER A 204 7.96 -2.99 -2.35
N PHE A 205 8.32 -3.58 -3.50
CA PHE A 205 8.27 -2.89 -4.79
C PHE A 205 6.87 -2.33 -5.11
N ASP A 206 5.79 -3.03 -4.72
CA ASP A 206 4.38 -2.60 -4.84
C ASP A 206 4.08 -1.22 -4.23
N GLN A 207 4.83 -0.80 -3.21
CA GLN A 207 4.64 0.47 -2.50
C GLN A 207 5.50 1.60 -3.08
N THR A 208 6.31 1.33 -4.10
CA THR A 208 7.17 2.34 -4.72
C THR A 208 6.37 3.21 -5.68
N ILE A 209 6.84 4.45 -5.91
CA ILE A 209 6.31 5.33 -6.96
C ILE A 209 6.39 4.70 -8.36
N ILE A 210 7.36 3.81 -8.58
CA ILE A 210 7.54 3.07 -9.84
C ILE A 210 6.37 2.11 -10.05
N ALA A 211 6.05 1.27 -9.06
CA ALA A 211 4.87 0.41 -9.10
C ALA A 211 3.58 1.23 -9.16
N GLY A 212 3.54 2.41 -8.51
CA GLY A 212 2.45 3.38 -8.63
C GLY A 212 2.15 3.77 -10.08
N LYS A 213 3.19 4.06 -10.88
CA LYS A 213 3.01 4.37 -12.32
C LYS A 213 2.52 3.16 -13.12
N ILE A 214 2.94 1.95 -12.77
CA ILE A 214 2.42 0.71 -13.39
C ILE A 214 0.93 0.55 -13.06
N LYS A 215 0.53 0.73 -11.79
CA LYS A 215 -0.87 0.70 -11.34
C LYS A 215 -1.74 1.71 -12.07
N GLU A 216 -1.23 2.93 -12.25
CA GLU A 216 -1.92 3.97 -13.04
C GLU A 216 -2.07 3.56 -14.51
N SER A 217 -1.04 2.94 -15.09
CA SER A 217 -1.01 2.60 -16.52
C SER A 217 -1.89 1.41 -16.89
N ILE A 218 -2.26 0.54 -15.94
CA ILE A 218 -3.17 -0.58 -16.19
C ILE A 218 -4.65 -0.19 -16.07
N ILE A 219 -4.94 1.05 -15.63
CA ILE A 219 -6.30 1.57 -15.60
C ILE A 219 -6.82 1.65 -17.03
N GLY A 220 -7.92 0.95 -17.32
CA GLY A 220 -8.47 0.84 -18.67
C GLY A 220 -8.80 2.20 -19.29
N ASP A 221 -9.32 3.15 -18.51
CA ASP A 221 -9.59 4.52 -18.96
C ASP A 221 -8.31 5.25 -19.44
N ASN A 222 -7.19 5.09 -18.73
CA ASN A 222 -5.91 5.66 -19.14
C ASN A 222 -5.37 5.00 -20.41
N TYR A 223 -5.51 3.68 -20.52
CA TYR A 223 -5.13 2.94 -21.73
C TYR A 223 -5.92 3.39 -22.94
N GLN A 224 -7.25 3.53 -22.81
CA GLN A 224 -8.12 3.93 -23.92
C GLN A 224 -7.94 5.39 -24.32
N LYS A 225 -7.57 6.27 -23.38
CA LYS A 225 -7.25 7.68 -23.65
C LYS A 225 -5.83 7.91 -24.17
N GLY A 226 -5.01 6.87 -24.27
CA GLY A 226 -3.64 6.99 -24.75
C GLY A 226 -2.67 7.61 -23.73
N THR A 227 -3.00 7.63 -22.43
CA THR A 227 -2.13 8.14 -21.37
C THR A 227 -1.42 7.03 -20.59
N SER A 228 -1.66 5.76 -20.93
CA SER A 228 -0.99 4.62 -20.32
C SER A 228 0.43 4.44 -20.84
N LEU A 229 1.36 4.03 -19.96
CA LEU A 229 2.67 3.49 -20.39
C LEU A 229 2.52 2.34 -21.39
N PHE A 230 1.43 1.59 -21.31
CA PHE A 230 1.23 0.34 -22.04
C PHE A 230 0.40 0.48 -23.32
N ASN A 231 0.19 1.70 -23.83
CA ASN A 231 -0.60 1.91 -25.05
C ASN A 231 -0.20 0.95 -26.18
N ASN A 232 -1.18 0.24 -26.74
CA ASN A 232 -0.99 -0.74 -27.81
C ASN A 232 -0.10 -1.96 -27.45
N LEU A 233 0.14 -2.21 -26.16
CA LEU A 233 0.94 -3.34 -25.66
C LEU A 233 0.12 -4.45 -25.01
N LEU A 234 -1.22 -4.35 -24.99
CA LEU A 234 -2.07 -5.45 -24.52
C LEU A 234 -1.84 -6.69 -25.41
N GLY A 235 -1.59 -7.85 -24.77
CA GLY A 235 -1.22 -9.10 -25.43
C GLY A 235 0.24 -9.17 -25.90
N LYS A 236 1.08 -8.20 -25.57
CA LYS A 236 2.50 -8.16 -25.98
C LYS A 236 3.44 -8.29 -24.78
N LYS A 237 4.66 -8.75 -25.06
CA LYS A 237 5.76 -8.78 -24.08
C LYS A 237 6.14 -7.34 -23.71
N VAL A 238 5.95 -6.99 -22.45
CA VAL A 238 6.30 -5.68 -21.87
C VAL A 238 7.47 -5.79 -20.90
N PHE A 239 7.66 -6.95 -20.26
CA PHE A 239 8.68 -7.20 -19.24
C PHE A 239 9.42 -8.51 -19.48
N ASN A 240 10.33 -8.84 -18.57
CA ASN A 240 11.06 -10.10 -18.58
C ASN A 240 10.09 -11.28 -18.50
N GLU A 241 10.39 -12.36 -19.20
CA GLU A 241 9.49 -13.53 -19.26
C GLU A 241 9.38 -14.31 -17.95
N LYS A 242 10.33 -14.11 -17.04
CA LYS A 242 10.25 -14.69 -15.69
C LYS A 242 9.20 -13.98 -14.83
N LEU A 243 8.92 -12.70 -15.12
CA LEU A 243 8.15 -11.85 -14.24
C LEU A 243 6.65 -11.99 -14.50
N THR A 244 5.93 -12.30 -13.43
CA THR A 244 4.47 -12.27 -13.35
C THR A 244 4.02 -11.25 -12.28
N ILE A 245 2.98 -10.49 -12.59
CA ILE A 245 2.40 -9.44 -11.74
C ILE A 245 0.90 -9.71 -11.60
N HIS A 246 0.46 -9.98 -10.38
CA HIS A 246 -0.96 -10.12 -10.05
C HIS A 246 -1.45 -8.93 -9.25
N ASP A 247 -2.62 -8.38 -9.62
CA ASP A 247 -3.40 -7.50 -8.76
C ASP A 247 -4.29 -8.35 -7.85
N ILE A 248 -4.07 -8.31 -6.54
CA ILE A 248 -4.76 -9.17 -5.59
C ILE A 248 -5.76 -8.39 -4.76
N SER A 249 -7.02 -8.79 -4.84
CA SER A 249 -8.12 -8.21 -4.07
C SER A 249 -8.43 -9.00 -2.80
N TYR A 250 -7.93 -10.22 -2.62
CA TYR A 250 -8.11 -11.02 -1.40
C TYR A 250 -6.98 -12.05 -1.26
N LEU A 251 -6.36 -12.16 -0.08
CA LEU A 251 -5.39 -13.21 0.19
C LEU A 251 -5.67 -13.83 1.58
N PRO A 252 -6.42 -14.94 1.65
CA PRO A 252 -6.88 -15.52 2.90
C PRO A 252 -5.74 -15.92 3.84
N GLU A 253 -4.70 -16.60 3.32
CA GLU A 253 -3.54 -17.06 4.10
C GLU A 253 -2.76 -15.92 4.78
N LYS A 254 -2.78 -14.73 4.19
CA LYS A 254 -2.20 -13.54 4.82
C LYS A 254 -3.25 -12.71 5.56
N ASN A 255 -4.56 -13.00 5.48
CA ASN A 255 -5.63 -12.10 5.94
C ASN A 255 -5.55 -10.70 5.30
N LEU A 256 -5.30 -10.62 3.99
CA LEU A 256 -5.27 -9.36 3.24
C LEU A 256 -6.51 -9.15 2.38
N PHE A 257 -6.88 -7.88 2.20
CA PHE A 257 -7.95 -7.34 1.35
C PHE A 257 -9.37 -7.92 1.59
N TYR A 258 -10.33 -7.66 0.69
CA TYR A 258 -11.74 -8.04 0.79
C TYR A 258 -12.18 -8.73 -0.49
N ALA A 259 -13.04 -9.74 -0.41
CA ALA A 259 -13.54 -10.42 -1.60
C ALA A 259 -14.28 -9.49 -2.59
N PHE A 260 -14.70 -8.31 -2.13
CA PHE A 260 -15.46 -7.32 -2.90
C PHE A 260 -14.77 -5.96 -2.96
N ASP A 261 -14.97 -5.24 -4.07
CA ASP A 261 -14.61 -3.83 -4.18
C ASP A 261 -15.67 -2.91 -3.56
N ASP A 262 -15.46 -1.59 -3.58
CA ASP A 262 -16.38 -0.65 -2.95
C ASP A 262 -17.69 -0.45 -3.70
N GLU A 263 -17.84 -1.09 -4.85
CA GLU A 263 -19.08 -1.18 -5.60
C GLU A 263 -19.80 -2.52 -5.37
N SER A 264 -19.33 -3.35 -4.43
CA SER A 264 -19.84 -4.69 -4.12
C SER A 264 -19.60 -5.73 -5.22
N PHE A 265 -18.65 -5.50 -6.12
CA PHE A 265 -18.25 -6.51 -7.10
C PHE A 265 -17.29 -7.52 -6.47
N ILE A 266 -17.64 -8.81 -6.52
CA ILE A 266 -16.76 -9.91 -6.10
C ILE A 266 -16.07 -10.52 -7.32
N ARG A 267 -14.73 -10.61 -7.26
CA ARG A 267 -13.99 -11.34 -8.29
C ARG A 267 -14.24 -12.83 -8.16
N LYS A 268 -14.30 -13.53 -9.30
CA LYS A 268 -14.32 -15.01 -9.31
C LYS A 268 -13.02 -15.57 -8.74
N GLU A 269 -11.90 -15.02 -9.17
CA GLU A 269 -10.56 -15.35 -8.68
C GLU A 269 -9.98 -14.19 -7.87
N PRO A 270 -9.34 -14.45 -6.72
CA PRO A 270 -8.80 -13.39 -5.85
C PRO A 270 -7.65 -12.60 -6.48
N ALA A 271 -6.94 -13.20 -7.44
CA ALA A 271 -5.80 -12.62 -8.13
C ALA A 271 -6.15 -12.42 -9.62
N LEU A 272 -6.05 -11.17 -10.07
CA LEU A 272 -6.13 -10.83 -11.49
C LEU A 272 -4.70 -10.73 -12.04
N GLU A 273 -4.34 -11.62 -12.96
CA GLU A 273 -3.05 -11.54 -13.65
C GLU A 273 -3.01 -10.32 -14.57
N ILE A 274 -2.18 -9.34 -14.23
CA ILE A 274 -1.97 -8.13 -15.04
C ILE A 274 -0.90 -8.40 -16.08
N VAL A 275 0.25 -8.92 -15.64
CA VAL A 275 1.33 -9.37 -16.51
C VAL A 275 1.59 -10.84 -16.20
N GLY A 276 1.53 -11.72 -17.19
CA GLY A 276 1.90 -13.13 -17.05
C GLY A 276 3.08 -13.43 -17.96
N ASN A 277 4.17 -13.96 -17.39
CA ASN A 277 5.40 -14.28 -18.13
C ASN A 277 5.90 -13.13 -19.01
N GLY A 278 5.90 -11.92 -18.43
CA GLY A 278 6.28 -10.69 -19.11
C GLY A 278 5.27 -10.14 -20.13
N ILE A 279 4.13 -10.81 -20.37
CA ILE A 279 3.09 -10.38 -21.32
C ILE A 279 1.96 -9.65 -20.58
N LEU A 280 1.59 -8.45 -21.05
CA LEU A 280 0.46 -7.70 -20.49
C LEU A 280 -0.86 -8.37 -20.90
N ASN A 281 -1.56 -8.99 -19.95
CA ASN A 281 -2.74 -9.81 -20.21
C ASN A 281 -4.05 -9.07 -19.90
N ASN A 282 -4.08 -8.26 -18.84
CA ASN A 282 -5.30 -7.59 -18.40
C ASN A 282 -5.09 -6.11 -18.04
N LEU A 283 -6.19 -5.37 -18.17
CA LEU A 283 -6.38 -4.02 -17.66
C LEU A 283 -7.46 -4.06 -16.58
N ILE A 284 -7.52 -3.04 -15.72
CA ILE A 284 -8.50 -2.95 -14.64
C ILE A 284 -9.61 -1.95 -14.97
N TYR A 285 -10.81 -2.25 -14.48
CA TYR A 285 -12.02 -1.47 -14.71
C TYR A 285 -12.91 -1.47 -13.46
N ASP A 286 -13.38 -0.29 -13.07
CA ASP A 286 -14.58 -0.13 -12.25
C ASP A 286 -15.85 -0.37 -13.08
N ARG A 287 -17.03 -0.33 -12.46
CA ARG A 287 -18.29 -0.57 -13.19
C ARG A 287 -18.52 0.43 -14.32
N ARG A 288 -18.20 1.69 -14.07
CA ARG A 288 -18.41 2.81 -14.98
C ARG A 288 -17.59 2.65 -16.26
N THR A 289 -16.28 2.49 -16.09
CA THR A 289 -15.31 2.35 -17.16
C THR A 289 -15.48 1.03 -17.90
N ALA A 290 -15.86 -0.04 -17.20
CA ALA A 290 -16.22 -1.31 -17.83
C ALA A 290 -17.38 -1.13 -18.82
N ALA A 291 -18.48 -0.50 -18.39
CA ALA A 291 -19.63 -0.24 -19.26
C ALA A 291 -19.29 0.73 -20.40
N MET A 292 -18.49 1.77 -20.16
CA MET A 292 -18.05 2.73 -21.18
C MET A 292 -17.26 2.08 -22.33
N TYR A 293 -16.46 1.06 -22.02
CA TYR A 293 -15.55 0.41 -22.98
C TYR A 293 -15.96 -1.01 -23.37
N GLU A 294 -17.21 -1.39 -23.08
CA GLU A 294 -17.76 -2.72 -23.35
C GLU A 294 -16.88 -3.85 -22.76
N LYS A 295 -16.39 -3.63 -21.54
CA LYS A 295 -15.61 -4.58 -20.74
C LYS A 295 -16.39 -5.07 -19.54
N THR A 296 -15.81 -6.05 -18.85
CA THR A 296 -16.34 -6.57 -17.59
C THR A 296 -15.65 -5.87 -16.42
N PRO A 297 -16.38 -5.49 -15.35
CA PRO A 297 -15.75 -4.97 -14.13
C PRO A 297 -14.75 -5.98 -13.56
N THR A 298 -13.64 -5.48 -13.01
CA THR A 298 -12.54 -6.34 -12.55
C THR A 298 -12.38 -6.35 -11.03
N GLY A 299 -13.33 -5.80 -10.26
CA GLY A 299 -13.21 -5.67 -8.80
C GLY A 299 -12.18 -4.60 -8.40
N ASN A 300 -12.16 -3.49 -9.14
CA ASN A 300 -11.24 -2.37 -8.94
C ASN A 300 -11.97 -1.04 -8.74
N GLY A 301 -13.29 -1.05 -8.51
CA GLY A 301 -14.07 0.13 -8.15
C GLY A 301 -13.87 0.46 -6.67
N LEU A 302 -12.81 1.21 -6.35
CA LEU A 302 -12.46 1.57 -4.97
C LEU A 302 -12.79 3.03 -4.67
N LYS A 303 -13.14 3.34 -3.42
CA LYS A 303 -13.37 4.73 -2.97
C LYS A 303 -12.08 5.24 -2.31
N PRO A 304 -11.42 6.28 -2.86
CA PRO A 304 -10.24 6.87 -2.22
C PRO A 304 -10.51 7.37 -0.81
N ASP A 305 -11.73 7.85 -0.55
CA ASP A 305 -12.22 8.21 0.77
C ASP A 305 -13.75 8.06 0.88
N TYR A 306 -14.28 8.09 2.10
CA TYR A 306 -15.73 7.91 2.38
C TYR A 306 -16.62 8.90 1.62
N ASN A 307 -16.11 10.09 1.31
CA ASN A 307 -16.82 11.17 0.62
C ASN A 307 -16.51 11.28 -0.88
N LYS A 308 -15.93 10.23 -1.49
CA LYS A 308 -15.62 10.19 -2.92
C LYS A 308 -16.49 9.17 -3.66
N PHE A 309 -16.70 9.37 -4.96
CA PHE A 309 -17.26 8.32 -5.80
C PHE A 309 -16.24 7.20 -6.04
N PRO A 310 -16.69 5.96 -6.33
CA PRO A 310 -15.80 4.89 -6.80
C PRO A 310 -14.96 5.34 -8.00
N GLN A 311 -13.72 4.89 -8.05
CA GLN A 311 -12.80 5.09 -9.15
C GLN A 311 -12.05 3.79 -9.40
N THR A 312 -11.62 3.57 -10.64
CA THR A 312 -10.75 2.44 -10.99
C THR A 312 -9.39 2.60 -10.32
N MET A 313 -9.06 1.70 -9.40
CA MET A 313 -7.79 1.68 -8.68
C MET A 313 -7.28 0.25 -8.56
N ALA A 314 -5.98 0.06 -8.73
CA ALA A 314 -5.34 -1.22 -8.41
C ALA A 314 -5.45 -1.50 -6.89
N ASN A 315 -5.49 -2.78 -6.54
CA ASN A 315 -5.35 -3.24 -5.17
C ASN A 315 -3.84 -3.32 -4.83
N SER A 316 -3.37 -4.47 -4.37
CA SER A 316 -1.93 -4.71 -4.18
C SER A 316 -1.37 -5.63 -5.24
N PHE A 317 -0.20 -5.27 -5.75
CA PHE A 317 0.55 -6.14 -6.62
C PHE A 317 1.39 -7.14 -5.83
N ILE A 318 1.34 -8.38 -6.30
CA ILE A 318 2.36 -9.39 -6.01
C ILE A 318 3.21 -9.56 -7.26
N PHE A 319 4.52 -9.46 -7.07
CA PHE A 319 5.53 -9.72 -8.09
C PHE A 319 6.15 -11.08 -7.80
N SER A 320 6.13 -11.96 -8.78
CA SER A 320 6.60 -13.34 -8.63
C SER A 320 7.31 -13.82 -9.88
N ASP A 321 8.16 -14.82 -9.69
CA ASP A 321 8.78 -15.58 -10.76
C ASP A 321 8.44 -17.05 -10.60
N ASP A 322 8.48 -17.77 -11.72
CA ASP A 322 8.41 -19.23 -11.75
C ASP A 322 9.62 -19.87 -11.04
N GLU A 323 10.79 -19.23 -11.14
CA GLU A 323 12.03 -19.70 -10.52
C GLU A 323 12.70 -18.58 -9.73
N LYS A 324 13.05 -18.90 -8.47
CA LYS A 324 13.71 -17.97 -7.55
C LYS A 324 15.20 -17.90 -7.82
N ILE A 325 15.76 -16.70 -7.75
CA ILE A 325 17.20 -16.51 -7.89
C ILE A 325 17.94 -16.73 -6.57
N GLU A 326 19.22 -17.07 -6.68
CA GLU A 326 20.13 -16.96 -5.54
C GLU A 326 20.31 -15.49 -5.13
N THR A 327 20.34 -15.23 -3.82
CA THR A 327 20.56 -13.89 -3.29
C THR A 327 21.90 -13.34 -3.80
N PRO A 328 21.92 -12.17 -4.46
CA PRO A 328 23.17 -11.56 -4.90
C PRO A 328 24.14 -11.29 -3.75
N GLY A 329 25.44 -11.46 -4.00
CA GLY A 329 26.48 -11.27 -2.98
C GLY A 329 26.48 -9.86 -2.38
N LYS A 330 26.12 -8.83 -3.15
CA LYS A 330 25.85 -7.47 -2.66
C LYS A 330 24.64 -6.86 -3.34
N ALA A 331 23.84 -6.08 -2.60
CA ALA A 331 22.76 -5.29 -3.15
C ALA A 331 22.46 -4.04 -2.31
N ILE A 332 21.85 -3.04 -2.95
CA ILE A 332 21.35 -1.82 -2.31
C ILE A 332 19.88 -2.00 -1.99
N ILE A 333 19.49 -1.77 -0.75
CA ILE A 333 18.08 -1.76 -0.33
C ILE A 333 17.64 -0.31 -0.16
N PRO A 334 16.76 0.21 -1.03
CA PRO A 334 16.16 1.52 -0.83
C PRO A 334 15.00 1.39 0.16
N VAL A 335 15.08 2.09 1.29
CA VAL A 335 14.09 2.01 2.37
C VAL A 335 13.17 3.22 2.37
N ILE A 336 13.73 4.43 2.25
CA ILE A 336 12.95 5.66 2.02
C ILE A 336 13.30 6.19 0.64
N MET A 337 12.28 6.28 -0.20
CA MET A 337 12.34 6.84 -1.54
C MET A 337 11.27 7.92 -1.66
N GLY A 338 11.61 9.09 -2.20
CA GLY A 338 10.64 10.18 -2.32
C GLY A 338 11.20 11.43 -2.98
N GLY A 339 10.30 12.33 -3.37
CA GLY A 339 10.66 13.60 -4.01
C GLY A 339 11.12 13.49 -5.47
N GLY A 340 10.98 12.30 -6.08
CA GLY A 340 11.22 12.07 -7.51
C GLY A 340 9.93 12.00 -8.31
N SER A 341 10.06 11.73 -9.61
CA SER A 341 8.95 11.52 -10.53
C SER A 341 9.21 10.35 -11.48
N VAL A 342 8.13 9.87 -12.09
CA VAL A 342 8.14 8.97 -13.23
C VAL A 342 7.37 9.65 -14.35
N ASP A 343 7.94 9.77 -15.54
CA ASP A 343 7.27 10.39 -16.69
C ASP A 343 6.38 9.39 -17.45
N ASP A 344 5.66 9.89 -18.47
CA ASP A 344 4.77 9.08 -19.31
C ASP A 344 5.51 8.16 -20.31
N GLY A 345 6.85 8.27 -20.39
CA GLY A 345 7.70 7.30 -21.09
C GLY A 345 8.23 6.20 -20.15
N GLY A 346 7.95 6.30 -18.85
CA GLY A 346 8.42 5.38 -17.83
C GLY A 346 9.84 5.69 -17.35
N ASN A 347 10.43 6.83 -17.70
CA ASN A 347 11.72 7.24 -17.14
C ASN A 347 11.52 7.76 -15.72
N PHE A 348 12.45 7.44 -14.84
CA PHE A 348 12.40 7.86 -13.45
C PHE A 348 13.75 8.38 -12.96
N ALA A 349 13.67 9.30 -12.01
CA ALA A 349 14.78 9.78 -11.20
C ALA A 349 14.28 10.00 -9.77
N ILE A 350 14.67 9.11 -8.86
CA ILE A 350 14.10 9.03 -7.51
C ILE A 350 15.21 9.13 -6.47
N PRO A 351 15.23 10.22 -5.68
CA PRO A 351 16.08 10.31 -4.50
C PRO A 351 15.72 9.23 -3.48
N VAL A 352 16.76 8.62 -2.90
CA VAL A 352 16.69 7.64 -1.83
C VAL A 352 17.33 8.25 -0.60
N GLN A 353 16.48 8.69 0.33
CA GLN A 353 16.90 9.39 1.55
C GLN A 353 17.50 8.43 2.58
N PHE A 354 17.06 7.16 2.58
CA PHE A 354 17.55 6.13 3.48
C PHE A 354 17.74 4.83 2.72
N SER A 355 18.98 4.33 2.67
CA SER A 355 19.32 3.08 1.99
C SER A 355 20.33 2.27 2.79
N LEU A 356 20.29 0.96 2.58
CA LEU A 356 21.12 -0.01 3.28
C LEU A 356 21.92 -0.83 2.27
N LEU A 357 23.12 -1.25 2.66
CA LEU A 357 23.91 -2.26 1.96
C LEU A 357 23.55 -3.63 2.52
N MET A 358 23.19 -4.55 1.64
CA MET A 358 23.05 -5.96 1.92
C MET A 358 24.26 -6.70 1.35
N GLU A 359 24.87 -7.59 2.15
CA GLU A 359 25.89 -8.52 1.69
C GLU A 359 25.51 -9.94 2.10
N ASN A 360 25.49 -10.87 1.14
CA ASN A 360 25.07 -12.27 1.32
C ASN A 360 23.70 -12.44 2.00
N GLY A 361 22.80 -11.48 1.78
CA GLY A 361 21.46 -11.44 2.38
C GLY A 361 21.38 -10.89 3.80
N GLU A 362 22.46 -10.32 4.33
CA GLU A 362 22.46 -9.64 5.63
C GLU A 362 22.67 -8.14 5.46
N ILE A 363 21.93 -7.34 6.23
CA ILE A 363 22.12 -5.89 6.29
C ILE A 363 23.45 -5.60 6.98
N LYS A 364 24.36 -4.89 6.29
CA LYS A 364 25.72 -4.61 6.80
C LYS A 364 25.95 -3.16 7.20
N ALA A 365 25.38 -2.22 6.46
CA ALA A 365 25.69 -0.81 6.63
C ALA A 365 24.58 0.10 6.09
N MET A 366 24.48 1.30 6.64
CA MET A 366 23.77 2.40 6.00
C MET A 366 24.63 3.00 4.88
N LEU A 367 24.00 3.26 3.73
CA LEU A 367 24.60 3.93 2.59
C LEU A 367 24.26 5.44 2.62
N PRO A 368 25.07 6.29 1.96
CA PRO A 368 24.73 7.71 1.79
C PRO A 368 23.44 7.87 0.97
N GLN A 369 22.96 9.11 0.85
CA GLN A 369 21.81 9.39 -0.02
C GLN A 369 22.15 9.11 -1.48
N LEU A 370 21.25 8.40 -2.17
CA LEU A 370 21.43 7.94 -3.54
C LEU A 370 20.34 8.52 -4.45
N LEU A 371 20.62 8.54 -5.75
CA LEU A 371 19.67 8.78 -6.82
C LEU A 371 19.55 7.49 -7.63
N LEU A 372 18.36 6.91 -7.65
CA LEU A 372 18.03 5.83 -8.57
C LEU A 372 17.44 6.43 -9.84
N SER A 373 17.91 6.00 -11.00
CA SER A 373 17.38 6.44 -12.29
C SER A 373 17.38 5.34 -13.33
N GLY A 374 16.47 5.44 -14.28
CA GLY A 374 16.32 4.43 -15.33
C GLY A 374 14.98 4.56 -16.04
N ASN A 375 14.58 3.48 -16.71
CA ASN A 375 13.28 3.35 -17.37
C ASN A 375 12.59 2.06 -16.90
N ILE A 376 11.28 2.10 -16.66
CA ILE A 376 10.49 0.97 -16.14
C ILE A 376 10.62 -0.28 -17.02
N PHE A 377 10.49 -0.14 -18.35
CA PHE A 377 10.59 -1.27 -19.28
C PHE A 377 11.96 -1.92 -19.25
N LYS A 378 13.03 -1.12 -19.10
CA LYS A 378 14.38 -1.65 -18.96
C LYS A 378 14.61 -2.29 -17.59
N MET A 379 14.08 -1.69 -16.53
CA MET A 379 14.20 -2.17 -15.15
C MET A 379 13.54 -3.53 -14.97
N LEU A 380 12.29 -3.68 -15.44
CA LEU A 380 11.53 -4.92 -15.32
C LEU A 380 11.67 -5.84 -16.54
N GLY A 381 12.42 -5.42 -17.58
CA GLY A 381 12.76 -6.18 -18.77
C GLY A 381 14.19 -6.72 -18.73
N GLU A 382 15.09 -6.10 -19.51
CA GLU A 382 16.47 -6.56 -19.70
C GLU A 382 17.32 -6.55 -18.40
N ASN A 383 17.05 -5.64 -17.47
CA ASN A 383 17.81 -5.51 -16.22
C ASN A 383 17.19 -6.26 -15.04
N TYR A 384 16.02 -6.87 -15.26
CA TYR A 384 15.34 -7.65 -14.25
C TYR A 384 16.14 -8.91 -13.95
N MET A 385 16.44 -9.13 -12.67
CA MET A 385 17.22 -10.29 -12.25
C MET A 385 16.31 -11.41 -11.74
N GLY A 386 15.25 -11.05 -11.02
CA GLY A 386 14.32 -11.98 -10.39
C GLY A 386 13.99 -11.60 -8.95
N THR A 387 13.29 -12.48 -8.29
CA THR A 387 12.92 -12.47 -6.88
C THR A 387 13.60 -13.63 -6.17
N ASP A 388 13.99 -13.43 -4.91
CA ASP A 388 14.49 -14.52 -4.08
C ASP A 388 13.43 -14.94 -3.04
N ASN A 389 13.81 -15.79 -2.08
CA ASN A 389 12.96 -16.20 -0.97
C ASN A 389 13.18 -15.37 0.31
N LYS A 390 13.98 -14.30 0.23
CA LYS A 390 14.27 -13.43 1.36
C LYS A 390 13.31 -12.26 1.34
N TYR A 391 12.94 -11.85 2.55
CA TYR A 391 12.11 -10.70 2.79
C TYR A 391 12.92 -9.70 3.60
N PHE A 392 12.66 -8.41 3.39
CA PHE A 392 13.20 -7.37 4.25
C PHE A 392 12.75 -7.54 5.69
N SER A 393 11.48 -7.88 5.83
CA SER A 393 10.83 -8.22 7.08
C SER A 393 10.00 -9.48 6.88
N LYS A 394 9.94 -10.37 7.87
CA LYS A 394 8.99 -11.51 7.85
C LYS A 394 7.53 -11.05 7.79
N MET A 395 7.29 -9.79 8.12
CA MET A 395 6.00 -9.11 8.02
C MET A 395 5.74 -8.46 6.65
N SER A 396 6.67 -8.58 5.68
CA SER A 396 6.52 -8.03 4.33
C SER A 396 5.63 -8.92 3.46
N LEU A 397 4.85 -8.29 2.57
CA LEU A 397 3.99 -9.00 1.64
C LEU A 397 4.78 -9.66 0.51
N ASN A 398 5.75 -8.94 -0.04
CA ASN A 398 6.55 -9.36 -1.19
C ASN A 398 7.99 -9.68 -0.75
N PRO A 399 8.64 -10.69 -1.37
CA PRO A 399 10.08 -10.88 -1.23
C PRO A 399 10.84 -9.74 -1.92
N TYR A 400 12.17 -9.76 -1.81
CA TYR A 400 12.97 -8.81 -2.57
C TYR A 400 12.81 -9.01 -4.07
N LEU A 401 12.61 -7.90 -4.78
CA LEU A 401 12.73 -7.82 -6.23
C LEU A 401 14.09 -7.24 -6.59
N TYR A 402 14.85 -7.97 -7.39
CA TYR A 402 16.21 -7.58 -7.81
C TYR A 402 16.22 -7.08 -9.24
N THR A 403 16.88 -5.93 -9.43
CA THR A 403 17.11 -5.34 -10.75
C THR A 403 18.41 -4.57 -10.75
N ARG A 404 18.95 -4.29 -11.94
CA ARG A 404 19.96 -3.25 -12.14
C ARG A 404 19.32 -1.96 -12.61
N VAL A 405 19.71 -0.85 -11.99
CA VAL A 405 19.32 0.52 -12.37
C VAL A 405 20.54 1.43 -12.20
N ASN A 406 20.50 2.63 -12.78
CA ASN A 406 21.58 3.57 -12.57
C ASN A 406 21.49 4.15 -11.15
N VAL A 407 22.57 4.00 -10.38
CA VAL A 407 22.68 4.47 -8.99
C VAL A 407 23.80 5.49 -8.89
N LYS A 408 23.48 6.70 -8.45
CA LYS A 408 24.46 7.77 -8.20
C LYS A 408 24.38 8.23 -6.76
N ARG A 409 25.53 8.53 -6.15
CA ARG A 409 25.59 9.21 -4.85
C ARG A 409 25.25 10.69 -5.06
N ILE A 410 24.39 11.26 -4.21
CA ILE A 410 23.97 12.67 -4.34
C ILE A 410 24.90 13.61 -3.54
N TYR A 411 25.41 13.16 -2.38
CA TYR A 411 26.24 13.95 -1.47
C TYR A 411 27.37 13.14 -0.85
#